data_AF-A0A931U7D2-F1
#
_entry.id   AF-A0A931U7D2-F1
#
_cell.length_a   1.000
_cell.length_b   1.000
_cell.length_c   1.000
_cell.angle_alpha   90.00
_cell.angle_beta   90.00
_cell.angle_gamma   90.00
#
_symmetry.space_group_name_H-M   'P 1'
#
loop_
_entity.id
_entity.type
_entity.pdbx_description
1 polymer ?
#
loop_
_entity_poly.entity_id
_entity_poly.type
_entity_poly.pdbx_seq_one_letter_code
_entity_poly.pdbx_strand_id
1 'polypeptide(L)'
;MAKVPSNFVTICNIVEWSTDKINQAWQDLSEKVTSEFIEWLVNEGNLAENQQKSLGVSLMEISDNKFAPGDTILGLIDPILNEDQKKTASDRYAKLSIENLETFYANLKETMTMEQKQVADSYIESLYARANN
;
A
#
# COMPACT_ATOMS: atom_id res chain seq x y z
N MET A 1 3.00 1.03 14.21
CA MET A 1 2.14 0.45 13.16
C MET A 1 1.31 1.56 12.54
N ALA A 2 1.31 1.67 11.21
CA ALA A 2 0.36 2.52 10.51
C ALA A 2 -1.07 2.06 10.83
N LYS A 3 -2.00 2.99 11.07
CA LYS A 3 -3.38 2.66 11.40
C LYS A 3 -4.05 2.04 10.17
N VAL A 4 -4.66 0.87 10.33
CA VAL A 4 -5.44 0.21 9.26
C VAL A 4 -6.59 1.15 8.83
N PRO A 5 -6.77 1.41 7.52
CA PRO A 5 -7.84 2.25 7.03
C PRO A 5 -9.23 1.71 7.40
N SER A 6 -10.15 2.59 7.81
CA SER A 6 -11.50 2.20 8.23
C SER A 6 -12.29 1.49 7.13
N ASN A 7 -12.08 1.88 5.87
CA ASN A 7 -12.76 1.26 4.73
C ASN A 7 -12.26 -0.18 4.52
N PHE A 8 -10.96 -0.42 4.70
CA PHE A 8 -10.38 -1.76 4.66
C PHE A 8 -10.94 -2.64 5.77
N VAL A 9 -10.97 -2.13 7.01
CA VAL A 9 -11.58 -2.83 8.17
C VAL A 9 -13.04 -3.18 7.89
N THR A 10 -13.81 -2.24 7.35
CA THR A 10 -15.24 -2.44 7.07
C THR A 10 -15.45 -3.57 6.06
N ILE A 11 -14.69 -3.59 4.97
CA ILE A 11 -14.80 -4.64 3.94
C ILE A 11 -14.42 -6.01 4.51
N CYS A 12 -13.34 -6.10 5.30
CA CYS A 12 -12.95 -7.36 5.92
C CYS A 12 -13.95 -7.84 7.00
N ASN A 13 -14.64 -6.94 7.68
CA ASN A 13 -15.68 -7.31 8.64
C ASN A 13 -16.94 -7.89 7.96
N ILE A 14 -17.19 -7.61 6.68
CA ILE A 14 -18.30 -8.23 5.94
C ILE A 14 -18.12 -9.75 5.83
N VAL A 15 -16.87 -10.23 5.79
CA VAL A 15 -16.53 -11.67 5.85
C VAL A 15 -16.16 -12.13 7.26
N GLU A 16 -16.53 -11.36 8.28
CA GLU A 16 -16.39 -11.71 9.70
C GLU A 16 -14.93 -12.03 10.11
N TRP A 17 -13.94 -11.40 9.47
CA TRP A 17 -12.55 -11.56 9.90
C TRP A 17 -12.32 -10.93 11.28
N SER A 18 -11.50 -11.59 12.10
CA SER A 18 -11.07 -11.05 13.39
C SER A 18 -10.14 -9.83 13.20
N THR A 19 -10.07 -8.97 14.22
CA THR A 19 -9.18 -7.80 14.22
C THR A 19 -7.72 -8.18 13.95
N ASP A 20 -7.23 -9.27 14.52
CA ASP A 20 -5.85 -9.72 14.31
C ASP A 20 -5.61 -10.12 12.85
N LYS A 21 -6.57 -10.82 12.23
CA LYS A 21 -6.49 -11.21 10.82
C LYS A 21 -6.53 -9.98 9.90
N ILE A 22 -7.32 -8.97 10.24
CA ILE A 22 -7.38 -7.71 9.49
C ILE A 22 -6.06 -6.95 9.59
N ASN A 23 -5.49 -6.85 10.79
CA ASN A 23 -4.21 -6.20 11.01
C ASN A 23 -3.08 -6.89 10.23
N GLN A 24 -3.04 -8.23 10.28
CA GLN A 24 -2.05 -9.01 9.53
C GLN A 24 -2.24 -8.84 8.02
N ALA A 25 -3.46 -8.94 7.50
CA ALA A 25 -3.71 -8.75 6.07
C ALA A 25 -3.31 -7.36 5.57
N TRP A 26 -3.56 -6.31 6.38
CA TRP A 26 -3.10 -4.96 6.04
C TRP A 26 -1.58 -4.84 6.07
N GLN A 27 -0.93 -5.48 7.04
CA GLN A 27 0.53 -5.53 7.12
C GLN A 27 1.11 -6.24 5.90
N ASP A 28 0.64 -7.44 5.57
CA ASP A 28 1.10 -8.23 4.41
C ASP A 28 0.93 -7.45 3.11
N LEU A 29 -0.21 -6.77 2.94
CA LEU A 29 -0.47 -5.92 1.78
C LEU A 29 0.51 -4.74 1.71
N SER A 30 0.73 -4.06 2.82
CA SER A 30 1.63 -2.90 2.90
C SER A 30 3.08 -3.29 2.63
N GLU A 31 3.51 -4.43 3.16
CA GLU A 31 4.84 -5.00 2.92
C GLU A 31 5.02 -5.37 1.45
N LYS A 32 4.03 -6.03 0.85
CA LYS A 32 4.05 -6.40 -0.57
C LYS A 32 4.17 -5.18 -1.49
N VAL A 33 3.32 -4.17 -1.28
CA VAL A 33 3.36 -2.92 -2.05
C VAL A 33 4.72 -2.23 -1.91
N THR A 34 5.25 -2.18 -0.68
CA THR A 34 6.55 -1.55 -0.41
C THR A 34 7.69 -2.31 -1.09
N SER A 35 7.68 -3.65 -1.05
CA SER A 35 8.68 -4.48 -1.70
C SER A 35 8.67 -4.30 -3.22
N GLU A 36 7.50 -4.40 -3.86
CA GLU A 36 7.36 -4.21 -5.31
C GLU A 36 7.78 -2.80 -5.75
N PHE A 37 7.48 -1.80 -4.92
CA PHE A 37 7.87 -0.43 -5.18
C PHE A 37 9.38 -0.22 -5.08
N ILE A 38 10.04 -0.77 -4.06
CA ILE A 38 11.49 -0.69 -3.89
C ILE A 38 12.19 -1.41 -5.05
N GLU A 39 11.71 -2.60 -5.42
CA GLU A 39 12.25 -3.35 -6.56
C GLU A 39 12.17 -2.53 -7.85
N TRP A 40 11.01 -1.94 -8.13
CA TRP A 40 10.84 -1.05 -9.26
C TRP A 40 11.78 0.17 -9.17
N LEU A 41 11.89 0.81 -8.00
CA LEU A 41 12.71 2.00 -7.83
C LEU A 41 14.20 1.72 -8.10
N VAL A 42 14.68 0.54 -7.68
CA VAL A 42 16.06 0.08 -7.91
C VAL A 42 16.30 -0.26 -9.39
N ASN A 43 15.36 -0.96 -10.03
CA ASN A 43 15.55 -1.49 -11.37
C ASN A 43 15.18 -0.51 -12.50
N GLU A 44 14.17 0.33 -12.27
CA GLU A 44 13.52 1.15 -13.30
C GLU A 44 13.42 2.63 -12.92
N GLY A 45 13.73 3.01 -11.67
CA GLY A 45 13.60 4.38 -11.17
C GLY A 45 14.58 5.41 -11.75
N ASN A 46 15.45 4.99 -12.66
CA ASN A 46 16.46 5.83 -13.32
C ASN A 46 17.28 6.69 -12.33
N LEU A 47 17.79 6.03 -11.29
CA LEU A 47 18.57 6.66 -10.22
C LEU A 47 20.03 6.82 -10.65
N ALA A 48 20.61 8.00 -10.39
CA ALA A 48 22.05 8.21 -10.51
C ALA A 48 22.81 7.41 -9.44
N GLU A 49 24.10 7.15 -9.66
CA GLU A 49 24.93 6.30 -8.77
C GLU A 49 24.95 6.82 -7.31
N ASN A 50 24.98 8.13 -7.12
CA ASN A 50 24.91 8.76 -5.79
C ASN A 50 23.52 8.59 -5.14
N GLN A 51 22.45 8.59 -5.93
CA GLN A 51 21.09 8.32 -5.47
C GLN A 51 20.92 6.85 -5.08
N GLN A 52 21.48 5.93 -5.87
CA GLN A 52 21.48 4.49 -5.56
C GLN A 52 22.22 4.18 -4.25
N LYS A 53 23.38 4.81 -4.02
CA LYS A 53 24.12 4.68 -2.74
C LYS A 53 23.30 5.19 -1.57
N SER A 54 22.66 6.36 -1.72
CA SER A 54 21.82 6.96 -0.67
C SER A 54 20.59 6.09 -0.39
N LEU A 55 19.95 5.55 -1.44
CA LEU A 55 18.84 4.62 -1.32
C LEU A 55 19.26 3.35 -0.58
N GLY A 56 20.43 2.77 -0.90
CA GLY A 56 20.94 1.59 -0.19
C GLY A 56 21.13 1.82 1.31
N VAL A 57 21.61 3.01 1.71
CA VAL A 57 21.73 3.40 3.13
C VAL A 57 20.35 3.48 3.76
N SER A 58 19.40 4.20 3.14
CA SER A 58 18.03 4.29 3.65
C SER A 58 17.37 2.91 3.75
N LEU A 59 17.48 2.05 2.73
CA LEU A 59 16.91 0.70 2.75
C LEU A 59 17.50 -0.19 3.86
N MET A 60 18.79 -0.02 4.21
CA MET A 60 19.38 -0.72 5.37
C MET A 60 18.80 -0.21 6.69
N GLU A 61 18.58 1.10 6.83
CA GLU A 61 17.93 1.67 8.01
C GLU A 61 16.48 1.19 8.18
N ILE A 62 15.79 0.99 7.05
CA ILE A 62 14.46 0.38 6.98
C ILE A 62 14.51 -1.05 7.52
N SER A 63 15.45 -1.87 7.06
CA SER A 63 15.58 -3.27 7.52
C SER A 63 15.98 -3.39 8.99
N ASP A 64 16.69 -2.41 9.52
CA ASP A 64 17.12 -2.35 10.93
C ASP A 64 15.99 -1.94 11.90
N ASN A 65 14.75 -1.76 11.43
CA ASN A 65 13.61 -1.26 12.21
C ASN A 65 13.87 0.11 12.88
N LYS A 66 14.74 0.95 12.31
CA LYS A 66 15.02 2.30 12.82
C LYS A 66 13.97 3.33 12.37
N PHE A 67 12.74 2.90 12.09
CA PHE A 67 11.66 3.77 11.67
C PHE A 67 11.04 4.52 12.84
N ALA A 68 10.83 5.82 12.68
CA ALA A 68 9.93 6.54 13.55
C ALA A 68 8.47 6.14 13.23
N PRO A 69 7.57 6.07 14.22
CA PRO A 69 6.15 5.89 13.96
C PRO A 69 5.61 7.03 13.07
N GLY A 70 5.19 6.69 11.84
CA GLY A 70 4.59 7.66 10.90
C GLY A 70 5.44 7.94 9.65
N ASP A 71 6.68 7.49 9.63
CA ASP A 71 7.52 7.51 8.43
C ASP A 71 6.92 6.61 7.35
N THR A 72 6.89 7.13 6.12
CA THR A 72 6.44 6.39 4.93
C THR A 72 7.64 6.11 4.03
N ILE A 73 7.57 5.05 3.22
CA ILE A 73 8.63 4.77 2.25
C ILE A 73 8.87 5.96 1.32
N LEU A 74 7.80 6.65 0.90
CA LEU A 74 7.89 7.87 0.09
C LEU A 74 8.61 9.00 0.85
N GLY A 75 8.29 9.22 2.13
CA GLY A 75 8.95 10.23 2.95
C GLY A 75 10.45 9.97 3.14
N LEU A 76 10.86 8.70 3.22
CA LEU A 76 12.27 8.33 3.35
C LEU A 76 13.07 8.53 2.07
N ILE A 77 12.46 8.30 0.91
CA ILE A 77 13.15 8.44 -0.37
C ILE A 77 13.02 9.84 -0.97
N ASP A 78 12.07 10.66 -0.53
CA ASP A 78 11.87 12.03 -1.04
C ASP A 78 13.17 12.85 -1.09
N PRO A 79 14.05 12.85 -0.06
CA PRO A 79 15.30 13.60 -0.09
C PRO A 79 16.31 13.10 -1.13
N ILE A 80 16.14 11.87 -1.64
CA ILE A 80 17.03 11.23 -2.61
C ILE A 80 16.63 11.60 -4.04
N LEU A 81 15.34 11.82 -4.28
CA LEU A 81 14.76 11.99 -5.61
C LEU A 81 14.72 13.47 -6.01
N ASN A 82 14.87 13.73 -7.31
CA ASN A 82 14.54 15.04 -7.88
C ASN A 82 13.02 15.17 -8.12
N GLU A 83 12.53 16.38 -8.41
CA GLU A 83 11.08 16.64 -8.53
C GLU A 83 10.34 15.77 -9.56
N ASP A 84 10.96 15.49 -10.71
CA ASP A 84 10.37 14.61 -11.73
C ASP A 84 10.31 13.14 -11.26
N GLN A 85 11.38 12.68 -10.60
CA GLN A 85 11.45 11.35 -9.99
C GLN A 85 10.46 11.21 -8.84
N LYS A 86 10.27 12.25 -8.01
CA LYS A 86 9.30 12.24 -6.90
C LYS A 86 7.88 12.02 -7.41
N LYS A 87 7.48 12.75 -8.45
CA LYS A 87 6.16 12.56 -9.06
C LYS A 87 6.02 11.14 -9.60
N THR A 88 7.00 10.66 -10.36
CA THR A 88 6.97 9.31 -10.94
C THR A 88 6.91 8.23 -9.85
N ALA A 89 7.69 8.39 -8.78
CA ALA A 89 7.71 7.49 -7.64
C ALA A 89 6.37 7.49 -6.89
N SER A 90 5.78 8.67 -6.65
CA SER A 90 4.47 8.80 -6.03
C SER A 90 3.38 8.14 -6.87
N ASP A 91 3.34 8.42 -8.18
CA ASP A 91 2.36 7.84 -9.11
C ASP A 91 2.51 6.31 -9.17
N ARG A 92 3.76 5.81 -9.17
CA ARG A 92 4.03 4.37 -9.17
C ARG A 92 3.61 3.70 -7.87
N TYR A 93 3.93 4.30 -6.73
CA TYR A 93 3.53 3.77 -5.42
C TYR A 93 2.01 3.73 -5.27
N ALA A 94 1.32 4.80 -5.69
CA ALA A 94 -0.14 4.84 -5.71
C ALA A 94 -0.73 3.75 -6.62
N LYS A 95 -0.17 3.57 -7.81
CA LYS A 95 -0.60 2.52 -8.75
C LYS A 95 -0.42 1.12 -8.17
N LEU A 96 0.74 0.80 -7.61
CA LEU A 96 1.00 -0.50 -6.97
C LEU A 96 0.07 -0.74 -5.77
N SER A 97 -0.22 0.31 -4.99
CA SER A 97 -1.16 0.24 -3.88
C SER A 97 -2.56 -0.13 -4.35
N ILE A 98 -3.04 0.50 -5.43
CA ILE A 98 -4.36 0.21 -6.02
C ILE A 98 -4.39 -1.22 -6.58
N GLU A 99 -3.41 -1.60 -7.40
CA GLU A 99 -3.34 -2.94 -8.02
C GLU A 99 -3.34 -4.07 -6.98
N ASN A 100 -2.58 -3.91 -5.90
CA ASN A 100 -2.55 -4.88 -4.82
C ASN A 100 -3.84 -4.88 -3.98
N LEU A 101 -4.46 -3.72 -3.77
CA LEU A 101 -5.78 -3.64 -3.13
C LEU A 101 -6.87 -4.32 -3.96
N GLU A 102 -6.90 -4.08 -5.27
CA GLU A 102 -7.84 -4.72 -6.19
C GLU A 102 -7.67 -6.24 -6.19
N THR A 103 -6.42 -6.71 -6.23
CA THR A 103 -6.09 -8.15 -6.12
C THR A 103 -6.57 -8.72 -4.79
N PHE A 104 -6.32 -8.02 -3.68
CA PHE A 104 -6.79 -8.43 -2.36
C PHE A 104 -8.33 -8.54 -2.33
N TYR A 105 -9.05 -7.55 -2.84
CA TYR A 105 -10.51 -7.56 -2.84
C TYR A 105 -11.08 -8.63 -3.77
N ALA A 106 -10.45 -8.91 -4.91
CA ALA A 106 -10.85 -10.01 -5.79
C ALA A 106 -10.73 -11.36 -5.05
N ASN A 107 -9.60 -11.62 -4.40
CA ASN A 107 -9.39 -12.83 -3.61
C ASN A 107 -10.35 -12.92 -2.42
N LEU A 108 -10.60 -11.79 -1.73
CA LEU A 108 -11.55 -11.74 -0.63
C LEU A 108 -12.96 -12.12 -1.09
N LYS A 109 -13.39 -11.60 -2.25
CA LYS A 109 -14.69 -11.90 -2.85
C LYS A 109 -14.88 -13.38 -3.16
N GLU A 110 -13.82 -14.13 -3.48
CA GLU A 110 -13.93 -15.58 -3.70
C GLU A 110 -14.37 -16.33 -2.43
N THR A 111 -14.06 -15.77 -1.25
CA THR A 111 -14.44 -16.35 0.05
C THR A 111 -15.85 -15.96 0.51
N MET A 112 -16.49 -14.99 -0.15
CA MET A 112 -17.78 -14.43 0.24
C MET A 112 -18.96 -15.27 -0.24
N THR A 113 -20.02 -15.33 0.57
CA THR A 113 -21.36 -15.73 0.13
C THR A 113 -21.94 -14.71 -0.86
N MET A 114 -23.02 -15.07 -1.56
CA MET A 114 -23.68 -14.16 -2.49
C MET A 114 -24.22 -12.89 -1.79
N GLU A 115 -24.76 -13.04 -0.59
CA GLU A 115 -25.25 -11.92 0.21
C GLU A 115 -24.11 -10.99 0.64
N GLN A 116 -22.99 -11.56 1.12
CA GLN A 116 -21.80 -10.79 1.47
C GLN A 116 -21.22 -10.03 0.27
N LYS A 117 -21.22 -10.63 -0.93
CA LYS A 117 -20.80 -9.96 -2.17
C LYS A 117 -21.66 -8.73 -2.47
N GLN A 118 -22.98 -8.86 -2.38
CA GLN A 118 -23.90 -7.74 -2.61
C GLN A 118 -23.68 -6.59 -1.61
N VAL A 119 -23.47 -6.92 -0.34
CA VAL A 119 -23.18 -5.91 0.70
C VAL A 119 -21.83 -5.22 0.43
N ALA A 120 -20.79 -5.99 0.09
CA ALA A 120 -19.47 -5.45 -0.24
C ALA A 120 -19.50 -4.55 -1.48
N ASP A 121 -20.18 -4.97 -2.55
CA ASP A 121 -20.33 -4.19 -3.77
C ASP A 121 -21.09 -2.88 -3.53
N SER A 122 -22.22 -2.94 -2.81
CA SER A 122 -22.99 -1.75 -2.43
C SER A 122 -22.17 -0.77 -1.59
N TYR A 123 -21.36 -1.28 -0.67
CA TYR A 123 -20.47 -0.45 0.14
C TYR A 123 -19.41 0.24 -0.72
N ILE A 124 -18.74 -0.50 -1.61
CA ILE A 124 -17.73 0.04 -2.52
C ILE A 124 -18.33 1.11 -3.45
N GLU A 125 -19.50 0.86 -4.02
CA GLU A 125 -20.22 1.86 -4.84
C GLU A 125 -20.51 3.15 -4.05
N SER A 126 -20.89 3.02 -2.78
CA SER A 126 -21.13 4.18 -1.91
C SER A 126 -19.86 5.00 -1.65
N LEU A 127 -18.69 4.37 -1.61
CA LEU A 127 -17.41 5.07 -1.48
C LEU A 127 -17.09 5.88 -2.74
N TYR A 128 -17.29 5.30 -3.93
CA TYR A 128 -17.09 6.01 -5.20
C TYR A 128 -18.05 7.18 -5.36
N ALA A 129 -19.31 7.03 -4.94
CA ALA A 129 -20.27 8.12 -4.97
C ALA A 129 -19.84 9.30 -4.07
N ARG A 130 -19.25 9.02 -2.90
CA ARG A 130 -18.75 10.06 -1.99
C ARG A 130 -17.49 10.75 -2.49
N ALA A 131 -16.63 10.05 -3.23
CA ALA A 131 -15.40 10.63 -3.77
C ALA A 131 -15.65 11.60 -4.94
N ASN A 132 -16.83 11.51 -5.58
CA ASN A 132 -17.21 12.31 -6.76
C ASN A 132 -18.28 13.38 -6.49
N ASN A 133 -18.64 13.60 -5.21
CA ASN A 133 -19.52 14.69 -4.74
C ASN A 133 -18.76 15.59 -3.77
#